data_AF-A0A151QRY0-F1
#
_entry.id   AF-A0A151QRY0-F1
#
_cell.length_a   1.000
_cell.length_b   1.000
_cell.length_c   1.000
_cell.angle_alpha   90.00
_cell.angle_beta   90.00
_cell.angle_gamma   90.00
#
_symmetry.space_group_name_H-M   'P 1'
#
loop_
_entity.id
_entity.type
_entity.pdbx_description
1 polymer ?
#
loop_
_entity_poly.entity_id
_entity_poly.type
_entity_poly.pdbx_seq_one_letter_code
_entity_poly.pdbx_strand_id
1 'polypeptide(L)'
;MLGCSQERRLAYAVYMLVGEAEHWWRGTHHMLTTRGIVVDWECFTRVFLEKYFPESVRHAKEAEFMRLHQGGMSVSEYARRSLSTYP
;
A
#
# COMPACT_ATOMS: atom_id res chain seq x y z
N MET A 1 -0.89 -24.37 13.02
CA MET A 1 -1.27 -23.32 12.06
C MET A 1 -1.76 -22.11 12.85
N LEU A 2 -0.85 -21.26 13.35
CA LEU A 2 -1.21 -20.07 14.12
C LEU A 2 -1.64 -18.98 13.13
N GLY A 3 -2.87 -19.09 12.62
CA GLY A 3 -3.50 -17.97 11.92
C GLY A 3 -3.52 -16.79 12.88
N CYS A 4 -2.75 -15.75 12.60
CA CYS A 4 -2.84 -14.50 13.35
C CYS A 4 -4.30 -14.05 13.34
N SER A 5 -4.91 -13.96 14.52
CA SER A 5 -6.25 -13.39 14.66
C SER A 5 -6.25 -11.96 14.10
N GLN A 6 -7.35 -11.55 13.47
CA GLN A 6 -7.47 -10.21 12.85
C GLN A 6 -7.09 -9.10 13.84
N GLU A 7 -7.41 -9.28 15.12
CA GLU A 7 -7.01 -8.39 16.22
C GLU A 7 -5.49 -8.24 16.35
N ARG A 8 -4.73 -9.35 16.29
CA ARG A 8 -3.26 -9.30 16.35
C ARG A 8 -2.68 -8.59 15.13
N ARG A 9 -3.23 -8.84 13.93
CA ARG A 9 -2.79 -8.14 12.71
C ARG A 9 -3.01 -6.64 12.83
N LEU A 10 -4.17 -6.23 13.33
CA LEU A 10 -4.49 -4.82 13.57
C LEU A 10 -3.49 -4.20 14.55
N ALA A 11 -3.25 -4.84 15.70
CA ALA A 11 -2.31 -4.36 16.70
C ALA A 11 -0.89 -4.17 16.12
N TYR A 12 -0.41 -5.13 15.33
CA TYR A 12 0.88 -5.02 14.66
C TYR A 12 0.91 -3.89 13.62
N ALA A 13 -0.12 -3.75 12.79
CA ALA A 13 -0.15 -2.70 11.78
C ALA A 13 -0.19 -1.30 12.42
N VAL A 14 -0.98 -1.13 13.48
CA VAL A 14 -1.03 0.12 14.24
C VAL A 14 0.32 0.42 14.90
N TYR A 15 0.99 -0.60 15.45
CA TYR A 15 2.33 -0.45 16.02
C TYR A 15 3.39 -0.05 15.00
N MET A 16 3.26 -0.51 13.75
CA MET A 16 4.18 -0.16 12.66
C MET A 16 3.95 1.27 12.10
N LEU A 17 2.86 1.95 12.48
CA LEU A 17 2.64 3.34 12.08
C LEU A 17 3.59 4.25 12.86
N VAL A 18 4.35 5.06 12.14
CA VAL A 18 5.32 6.01 12.70
C VAL A 18 5.14 7.39 12.09
N GLY A 19 5.46 8.43 12.86
CA GLY A 19 5.44 9.83 12.39
C GLY A 19 4.03 10.34 12.09
N GLU A 20 3.81 10.86 10.88
CA GLU A 20 2.51 11.41 10.47
C GLU A 20 1.39 10.36 10.46
N ALA A 21 1.70 9.11 10.12
CA ALA A 21 0.71 8.05 10.06
C ALA A 21 0.15 7.67 11.42
N GLU A 22 0.98 7.71 12.46
CA GLU A 22 0.54 7.49 13.83
C GLU A 22 -0.38 8.61 14.32
N HIS A 23 -0.02 9.88 14.04
CA HIS A 23 -0.84 11.04 14.40
C HIS A 23 -2.20 11.03 13.72
N TRP A 24 -2.21 10.76 12.41
CA TRP A 24 -3.45 10.60 11.65
C TRP A 24 -4.30 9.44 12.17
N TRP A 25 -3.69 8.30 12.47
CA TRP A 25 -4.41 7.12 12.95
C TRP A 25 -5.04 7.37 14.32
N ARG A 26 -4.36 8.07 15.25
CA ARG A 26 -4.97 8.43 16.55
C ARG A 26 -6.25 9.26 16.38
N GLY A 27 -6.21 10.29 15.53
CA GLY A 27 -7.39 11.12 15.26
C GLY A 27 -8.53 10.33 14.58
N THR A 28 -8.17 9.52 13.60
CA THR A 28 -9.13 8.68 12.86
C THR A 28 -9.76 7.62 13.77
N HIS A 29 -8.95 6.93 14.59
CA HIS A 29 -9.41 5.95 15.56
C HIS A 29 -10.38 6.59 16.56
N HIS A 30 -10.04 7.75 17.13
CA HIS A 30 -10.92 8.47 18.04
C HIS A 30 -12.26 8.86 17.39
N MET A 31 -12.24 9.32 16.14
CA MET A 31 -13.46 9.62 15.38
C MET A 31 -14.30 8.37 15.13
N LEU A 32 -13.69 7.25 14.75
CA LEU A 32 -14.39 5.97 14.51
C LEU A 32 -15.06 5.46 15.79
N THR A 33 -14.33 5.46 16.91
CA THR A 33 -14.88 5.06 18.21
C THR A 33 -16.01 5.99 18.65
N THR A 34 -15.88 7.31 18.47
CA THR A 34 -16.94 8.27 18.79
C THR A 34 -18.21 8.05 17.96
N ARG A 35 -18.07 7.56 16.73
CA ARG A 35 -19.20 7.18 15.86
C ARG A 35 -19.79 5.81 16.19
N GLY A 36 -19.26 5.11 17.20
CA GLY A 36 -19.67 3.74 17.55
C GLY A 36 -19.24 2.69 16.52
N ILE A 37 -18.28 3.02 15.64
CA ILE A 37 -17.78 2.08 14.63
C ILE A 37 -16.74 1.18 15.28
N VAL A 38 -16.94 -0.14 15.16
CA VAL A 38 -15.95 -1.13 15.58
C VAL A 38 -14.75 -1.05 14.65
N VAL A 39 -13.58 -0.79 15.24
CA VAL A 39 -12.31 -0.74 14.50
C VAL A 39 -11.73 -2.14 14.43
N ASP A 40 -12.10 -2.88 13.39
CA ASP A 40 -11.49 -4.17 13.06
C ASP A 40 -10.40 -4.02 11.97
N TRP A 41 -9.79 -5.15 11.59
CA TRP A 41 -8.77 -5.18 10.54
C TRP A 41 -9.27 -4.65 9.20
N GLU A 42 -10.52 -4.93 8.84
CA GLU A 42 -11.11 -4.53 7.56
C GLU A 42 -11.35 -3.02 7.52
N CYS A 43 -11.90 -2.47 8.60
CA CYS A 43 -12.10 -1.03 8.79
C CYS A 43 -10.77 -0.28 8.75
N PHE A 44 -9.75 -0.75 9.50
CA PHE A 44 -8.40 -0.20 9.41
C PHE A 44 -7.88 -0.21 7.98
N THR A 45 -7.93 -1.35 7.31
CA THR A 45 -7.38 -1.53 5.97
C THR A 45 -8.07 -0.60 4.97
N ARG A 46 -9.40 -0.50 5.00
CA ARG A 46 -10.16 0.38 4.11
C ARG A 46 -9.76 1.84 4.30
N VAL A 47 -9.77 2.33 5.53
CA VAL A 47 -9.51 3.74 5.83
C VAL A 47 -8.03 4.09 5.60
N PHE A 48 -7.12 3.16 5.87
CA PHE A 48 -5.70 3.30 5.57
C PHE A 48 -5.43 3.36 4.08
N LEU A 49 -6.02 2.46 3.28
CA LEU A 49 -5.88 2.46 1.83
C LEU A 49 -6.51 3.70 1.21
N GLU A 50 -7.69 4.15 1.65
CA GLU A 50 -8.28 5.40 1.15
C GLU A 50 -7.39 6.62 1.40
N LYS A 51 -6.71 6.67 2.56
CA LYS A 51 -5.85 7.80 2.93
C LYS A 51 -4.51 7.81 2.18
N TYR A 52 -3.85 6.65 2.09
CA TYR A 52 -2.47 6.54 1.58
C TYR A 52 -2.38 5.99 0.16
N PHE A 53 -3.39 5.27 -0.29
CA PHE A 53 -3.54 4.74 -1.65
C PHE A 53 -4.86 5.22 -2.27
N PRO A 54 -5.09 6.54 -2.36
CA PRO A 54 -6.26 7.03 -3.07
C PRO A 54 -6.23 6.55 -4.51
N GLU A 55 -7.41 6.41 -5.11
CA GLU A 55 -7.61 5.84 -6.44
C GLU A 55 -6.75 6.54 -7.52
N SER A 56 -6.42 7.81 -7.30
CA SER A 56 -5.49 8.60 -8.11
C SER A 56 -4.06 8.03 -8.16
N VAL A 57 -3.54 7.49 -7.05
CA VAL A 57 -2.23 6.84 -7.00
C VAL A 57 -2.28 5.48 -7.69
N ARG A 58 -3.40 4.76 -7.57
CA ARG A 58 -3.62 3.51 -8.31
C ARG A 58 -3.67 3.75 -9.81
N HIS A 59 -4.40 4.77 -10.27
CA HIS A 59 -4.43 5.17 -11.67
C HIS A 59 -3.10 5.75 -12.16
N ALA A 60 -2.36 6.48 -11.32
CA ALA A 60 -1.02 6.95 -11.68
C ALA A 60 -0.04 5.78 -11.81
N LYS A 61 -0.10 4.77 -10.93
CA LYS A 61 0.71 3.55 -11.01
C LYS A 61 0.31 2.65 -12.17
N GLU A 62 -0.98 2.56 -12.48
CA GLU A 62 -1.50 1.86 -13.66
C GLU A 62 -1.08 2.57 -14.95
N ALA A 63 -1.16 3.91 -15.00
CA ALA A 63 -0.64 4.70 -16.10
C ALA A 63 0.89 4.58 -16.23
N GLU A 64 1.63 4.52 -15.13
CA GLU A 64 3.07 4.26 -15.11
C GLU A 64 3.38 2.84 -15.62
N PHE A 65 2.60 1.83 -15.22
CA PHE A 65 2.74 0.45 -15.68
C PHE A 65 2.36 0.26 -17.17
N MET A 66 1.33 0.95 -17.63
CA MET A 66 0.94 1.02 -19.05
C MET A 66 1.98 1.78 -19.87
N ARG A 67 2.58 2.84 -19.32
CA ARG A 67 3.71 3.55 -19.94
C ARG A 67 4.99 2.72 -19.92
N LEU A 68 5.22 1.90 -18.90
CA LEU A 68 6.31 0.92 -18.85
C LEU A 68 6.19 -0.13 -19.96
N HIS A 69 4.97 -0.47 -20.40
CA HIS A 69 4.76 -1.30 -21.60
C HIS A 69 5.11 -0.58 -22.92
N GLN A 70 5.19 0.75 -22.93
CA GLN A 70 5.61 1.54 -24.10
C GLN A 70 7.09 1.94 -24.07
N GLY A 71 7.90 1.19 -23.32
CA GLY A 71 9.33 1.08 -23.57
C GLY A 71 9.71 0.01 -24.59
N GLY A 72 8.74 -0.65 -25.25
CA GLY A 72 8.90 -1.43 -26.48
C GLY A 72 10.01 -2.49 -26.52
N MET A 73 10.56 -2.90 -25.39
CA MET A 73 11.58 -3.93 -25.29
C MET A 73 11.07 -5.00 -24.35
N SER A 74 11.05 -6.25 -24.83
CA SER A 74 10.85 -7.38 -23.93
C SER A 74 12.01 -7.46 -22.94
N VAL A 75 11.77 -8.08 -21.77
CA VAL A 75 12.84 -8.33 -20.78
C VAL A 75 14.05 -9.05 -21.42
N SER A 76 13.84 -9.88 -22.45
CA SER A 76 14.93 -10.53 -23.19
C SER A 76 15.76 -9.55 -24.03
N GLU A 77 15.14 -8.49 -24.53
CA GLU A 77 15.78 -7.47 -25.37
C GLU A 77 16.58 -6.47 -24.53
N TYR A 78 16.12 -6.17 -23.32
CA TYR A 78 16.92 -5.46 -22.31
C TYR A 78 18.17 -6.26 -21.91
N ALA A 79 18.02 -7.57 -21.62
CA ALA A 79 19.15 -8.44 -21.28
C ALA A 79 20.18 -8.56 -22.42
N ARG A 80 19.71 -8.65 -23.67
CA ARG A 80 20.55 -8.68 -24.87
C ARG A 80 21.33 -7.38 -25.08
N ARG A 81 20.75 -6.22 -24.74
CA ARG A 81 21.41 -4.91 -24.87
C ARG A 81 22.44 -4.66 -23.77
N SER A 82 22.18 -5.14 -22.55
CA SER A 82 23.14 -5.08 -21.44
C SER A 82 24.40 -5.93 -21.68
N LEU A 83 24.28 -7.05 -22.41
CA LEU A 83 25.42 -7.91 -22.76
C LEU A 83 26.23 -7.43 -23.98
N SER A 84 25.66 -6.54 -24.81
CA SER A 84 26.32 -5.97 -26.00
C SER A 84 27.16 -4.72 -25.70
N THR A 85 27.12 -4.21 -24.46
CA THR A 85 27.83 -3.00 -24.02
C THR A 85 28.84 -3.34 -22.92
N TYR A 86 29.51 -4.48 -23.05
CA TYR A 86 30.78 -4.74 -22.36
C TYR A 86 31.77 -5.20 -23.44
N PRO A 87 32.90 -4.48 -23.62
CA PRO A 87 33.97 -4.94 -24.49
C PRO A 87 34.60 -6.24 -23.98
#